data_AF-A0A354SMD7-F1
#
_entry.id   AF-A0A354SMD7-F1
#
_cell.length_a   1.000
_cell.length_b   1.000
_cell.length_c   1.000
_cell.angle_alpha   90.00
_cell.angle_beta   90.00
_cell.angle_gamma   90.00
#
_symmetry.space_group_name_H-M   'P 1'
#
loop_
_entity.id
_entity.type
_entity.pdbx_description
1 polymer ?
#
loop_
_entity_poly.entity_id
_entity_poly.type
_entity_poly.pdbx_seq_one_letter_code
_entity_poly.pdbx_strand_id
1 'polypeptide(L)'
;MMNNRESLFSDFPSVSYDSWKEKVVTDLKGVDFEKKLVWRTKEGFNVQPMYRKSDIEGMEQTQFFPGEFPYVRGTKTTNNWFIRQTINVEDYPIANKKAINLLGSGVTSLNFILPKATINKENLSLLLEGISCEEVEINFSTCVKKSAELVKLFAEYIEEKGLDKK
;
A
#
# COMPACT_ATOMS: atom_id res chain seq x y z
N MET A 1 -2.67 36.63 4.78
CA MET A 1 -1.51 37.28 5.40
C MET A 1 -1.05 36.39 6.56
N MET A 2 -0.02 35.56 6.36
CA MET A 2 0.57 34.78 7.46
C MET A 2 1.49 35.71 8.27
N ASN A 3 1.20 35.86 9.56
CA ASN A 3 2.10 36.54 10.50
C ASN A 3 3.41 35.77 10.56
N ASN A 4 4.44 36.40 10.02
CA ASN A 4 5.81 35.94 10.09
C ASN A 4 6.43 36.44 11.39
N ARG A 5 7.37 35.67 11.97
CA ARG A 5 8.35 36.03 13.02
C ARG A 5 8.07 35.54 14.44
N GLU A 6 8.18 34.24 14.64
CA GLU A 6 9.04 33.78 15.73
C GLU A 6 10.38 33.43 15.11
N SER A 7 11.42 34.20 15.42
CA SER A 7 12.78 33.87 14.99
C SER A 7 13.38 32.88 15.98
N LEU A 8 13.03 31.60 15.81
CA LEU A 8 13.39 30.55 16.77
C LEU A 8 14.90 30.25 16.82
N PHE A 9 15.66 30.67 15.80
CA PHE A 9 17.06 30.32 15.63
C PHE A 9 17.98 31.53 15.42
N SER A 10 17.50 32.77 15.55
CA SER A 10 18.34 33.98 15.38
C SER A 10 19.42 34.13 16.44
N ASP A 11 19.15 33.60 17.64
CA ASP A 11 20.01 33.78 18.81
C ASP A 11 21.20 32.80 18.81
N PHE A 12 21.23 31.87 17.86
CA PHE A 12 22.27 30.85 17.74
C PHE A 12 22.99 30.97 16.39
N PRO A 13 24.32 30.81 16.35
CA PRO A 13 25.04 30.73 15.08
C PRO A 13 24.59 29.50 14.29
N SER A 14 24.58 29.60 12.96
CA SER A 14 24.31 28.47 12.08
C SER A 14 25.35 27.36 12.28
N VAL A 15 24.89 26.12 12.45
CA VAL A 15 25.78 24.96 12.59
C VAL A 15 25.95 24.27 11.23
N SER A 16 27.20 24.05 10.81
CA SER A 16 27.51 23.32 9.59
C SER A 16 27.34 21.80 9.78
N TYR A 17 27.18 21.06 8.68
CA TYR A 17 27.15 19.60 8.75
C TYR A 17 28.48 19.02 9.23
N ASP A 18 29.61 19.62 8.87
CA ASP A 18 30.91 19.14 9.29
C ASP A 18 31.09 19.29 10.80
N SER A 19 30.71 20.45 11.36
CA SER A 19 30.69 20.68 12.81
C SER A 19 29.78 19.69 13.55
N TRP A 20 28.61 19.38 12.97
CA TRP A 20 27.73 18.34 13.51
C TRP A 20 28.38 16.94 13.45
N LYS A 21 28.98 16.58 12.30
CA LYS A 21 29.61 15.27 12.09
C LYS A 21 30.81 15.06 13.02
N GLU A 22 31.63 16.09 13.22
CA GLU A 22 32.74 16.10 14.19
C GLU A 22 32.26 15.83 15.62
N LYS A 23 31.17 16.48 16.03
CA LYS A 23 30.57 16.25 17.34
C LYS A 23 30.09 14.80 17.48
N VAL A 24 29.43 14.25 16.46
CA VAL A 24 29.01 12.84 16.45
C VAL A 24 30.21 11.90 16.54
N VAL A 25 31.27 12.13 15.76
CA VAL A 25 32.49 11.30 15.80
C VAL A 25 33.15 11.34 17.20
N THR A 26 33.14 12.51 17.84
CA THR A 26 33.62 12.67 19.22
C THR A 26 32.80 11.80 20.19
N ASP A 27 31.48 11.85 20.06
CA ASP A 27 30.55 11.10 20.92
C ASP A 27 30.61 9.58 20.65
N LEU A 28 31.02 9.17 19.45
CA LEU A 28 31.31 7.77 19.08
C LEU A 28 32.62 7.24 19.69
N LYS A 29 33.40 8.06 20.41
CA LYS A 29 34.65 7.67 21.09
C LYS A 29 35.64 6.96 20.17
N GLY A 30 35.75 7.42 18.92
CA GLY A 30 36.68 6.88 17.92
C GLY A 30 36.17 5.64 17.16
N VAL A 31 34.93 5.20 17.38
CA VAL A 31 34.29 4.21 16.49
C VAL A 31 33.98 4.89 15.15
N ASP A 32 34.32 4.20 14.05
CA ASP A 32 34.11 4.68 12.69
C ASP A 32 32.62 5.00 12.41
N PHE A 33 32.37 6.22 11.95
CA PHE A 33 31.03 6.75 11.68
C PHE A 33 30.28 5.91 10.65
N GLU A 34 30.93 5.56 9.54
CA GLU A 34 30.32 4.81 8.43
C GLU A 34 29.94 3.40 8.90
N LYS A 35 30.85 2.69 9.57
CA LYS A 35 30.56 1.35 10.12
C LYS A 35 29.50 1.36 11.21
N LYS A 36 29.37 2.45 11.97
CA LYS A 36 28.51 2.49 13.16
C LYS A 36 27.12 3.04 12.90
N LEU A 37 26.99 4.07 12.05
CA LEU A 37 25.76 4.84 11.88
C LEU A 37 25.16 4.77 10.47
N VAL A 38 25.94 4.39 9.45
CA VAL A 38 25.39 4.21 8.10
C VAL A 38 24.85 2.80 7.97
N TRP A 39 23.54 2.70 7.74
CA TRP A 39 22.90 1.40 7.55
C TRP A 39 23.02 0.97 6.09
N ARG A 40 23.76 -0.13 5.86
CA ARG A 40 23.79 -0.80 4.57
C ARG A 40 22.62 -1.77 4.45
N THR A 41 21.67 -1.47 3.57
CA THR A 41 20.55 -2.38 3.30
C THR A 41 21.03 -3.64 2.57
N LYS A 42 20.21 -4.70 2.55
CA LYS A 42 20.55 -5.95 1.85
C LYS A 42 20.66 -5.75 0.34
N GLU A 43 19.97 -4.74 -0.17
CA GLU A 43 19.95 -4.31 -1.57
C GLU A 43 21.17 -3.43 -1.92
N GLY A 44 22.01 -3.09 -0.93
CA GLY A 44 23.26 -2.37 -1.14
C GLY A 44 23.17 -0.84 -1.03
N PHE A 45 22.06 -0.29 -0.54
CA PHE A 45 21.92 1.14 -0.30
C PHE A 45 22.54 1.55 1.04
N ASN A 46 23.18 2.73 1.07
CA ASN A 46 23.71 3.33 2.29
C ASN A 46 22.71 4.38 2.80
N VAL A 47 21.96 4.03 3.84
CA VAL A 47 21.03 4.94 4.50
C VAL A 47 21.81 5.80 5.50
N GLN A 48 21.82 7.11 5.25
CA GLN A 48 22.53 8.07 6.09
C GLN A 48 21.73 8.36 7.37
N PRO A 49 22.39 8.61 8.50
CA PRO A 49 21.71 8.90 9.77
C PRO A 49 21.04 10.29 9.80
N MET A 50 21.33 11.16 8.82
CA MET A 50 20.74 12.48 8.68
C MET A 50 20.72 12.90 7.21
N TYR A 51 19.63 13.56 6.79
CA TYR A 51 19.46 14.17 5.47
C TYR A 51 19.19 15.67 5.61
N ARG A 52 19.63 16.45 4.63
CA ARG A 52 19.55 17.92 4.57
C ARG A 52 18.85 18.38 3.30
N LYS A 53 18.51 19.67 3.25
CA LYS A 53 17.94 20.31 2.05
C LYS A 53 18.84 20.14 0.81
N SER A 54 20.16 20.17 1.00
CA SER A 54 21.14 19.94 -0.07
C SER A 54 21.01 18.56 -0.73
N ASP A 55 20.51 17.57 0.00
CA ASP A 55 20.44 16.19 -0.49
C ASP A 55 19.28 15.98 -1.47
N ILE A 56 18.38 16.97 -1.57
CA ILE A 56 17.28 17.00 -2.55
C ILE A 56 17.43 18.16 -3.56
N GLU A 57 18.57 18.87 -3.55
CA GLU A 57 18.82 19.93 -4.52
C GLU A 57 18.93 19.34 -5.94
N GLY A 58 18.27 19.98 -6.90
CA GLY A 58 18.22 19.52 -8.29
C GLY A 58 17.29 18.33 -8.55
N MET A 59 16.61 17.79 -7.53
CA MET A 59 15.60 16.74 -7.73
C MET A 59 14.29 17.33 -8.26
N GLU A 60 14.01 17.13 -9.54
CA GLU A 60 12.73 17.51 -10.18
C GLU A 60 11.51 16.89 -9.48
N GLN A 61 11.70 15.72 -8.86
CA GLN A 61 10.68 14.98 -8.12
C GLN A 61 10.06 15.79 -6.97
N THR A 62 10.78 16.78 -6.45
CA THR A 62 10.27 17.67 -5.40
C THR A 62 9.12 18.56 -5.88
N GLN A 63 8.97 18.73 -7.20
CA GLN A 63 7.96 19.58 -7.82
C GLN A 63 6.76 18.80 -8.37
N PHE A 64 6.80 17.46 -8.40
CA PHE A 64 5.72 16.66 -8.97
C PHE A 64 4.47 16.66 -8.09
N PHE A 65 3.30 16.69 -8.72
CA PHE A 65 2.01 16.57 -8.05
C PHE A 65 1.45 15.14 -8.14
N PRO A 66 0.62 14.71 -7.16
CA PRO A 66 -0.09 13.44 -7.27
C PRO A 66 -1.02 13.45 -8.48
N GLY A 67 -1.12 12.33 -9.19
CA GLY A 67 -1.95 12.21 -10.40
C GLY A 67 -1.31 12.75 -11.68
N GLU A 68 -0.06 13.22 -11.63
CA GLU A 68 0.68 13.69 -12.81
C GLU A 68 1.86 12.78 -13.12
N PHE A 69 2.13 12.54 -14.40
CA PHE A 69 3.34 11.82 -14.84
C PHE A 69 4.59 12.53 -14.30
N PRO A 70 5.61 11.82 -13.77
CA PRO A 70 5.80 10.37 -13.76
C PRO A 70 5.21 9.62 -12.54
N TYR A 71 4.21 10.19 -11.86
CA TYR A 71 3.41 9.60 -10.78
C TYR A 71 4.19 9.22 -9.52
N VAL A 72 5.32 9.90 -9.25
CA VAL A 72 6.17 9.66 -8.07
C VAL A 72 5.39 9.84 -6.76
N ARG A 73 4.39 10.73 -6.75
CA ARG A 73 3.54 11.00 -5.58
C ARG A 73 2.19 10.26 -5.61
N GLY A 74 2.04 9.27 -6.48
CA GLY A 74 0.83 8.48 -6.66
C GLY A 74 0.07 8.81 -7.95
N THR A 75 -0.78 7.89 -8.38
CA THR A 75 -1.56 7.99 -9.63
C THR A 75 -2.90 8.72 -9.46
N LYS A 76 -3.28 9.06 -8.23
CA LYS A 76 -4.53 9.73 -7.89
C LYS A 76 -4.24 10.92 -7.00
N THR A 77 -5.08 11.95 -7.09
CA THR A 77 -5.03 13.15 -6.22
C THR A 77 -5.74 12.94 -4.89
N THR A 78 -6.54 11.87 -4.76
CA THR A 78 -7.27 11.52 -3.54
C THR A 78 -6.57 10.42 -2.76
N ASN A 79 -6.71 10.45 -1.44
CA ASN A 79 -6.10 9.47 -0.54
C ASN A 79 -7.11 8.39 -0.11
N ASN A 80 -7.86 7.85 -1.08
CA ASN A 80 -8.82 6.77 -0.83
C ASN A 80 -8.19 5.43 -1.20
N TRP A 81 -8.16 4.49 -0.26
CA TRP A 81 -7.73 3.12 -0.49
C TRP A 81 -8.81 2.14 -0.02
N PHE A 82 -8.87 0.97 -0.65
CA PHE A 82 -9.75 -0.09 -0.18
C PHE A 82 -9.12 -0.82 1.01
N ILE A 83 -9.90 -1.03 2.07
CA ILE A 83 -9.56 -1.96 3.15
C ILE A 83 -9.93 -3.35 2.63
N ARG A 84 -8.96 -4.02 2.00
CA ARG A 84 -9.18 -5.35 1.39
C ARG A 84 -8.78 -6.46 2.34
N GLN A 85 -9.73 -7.34 2.68
CA GLN A 85 -9.44 -8.55 3.46
C GLN A 85 -9.34 -9.78 2.55
N THR A 86 -8.34 -10.61 2.82
CA THR A 86 -8.13 -11.86 2.09
C THR A 86 -8.68 -13.04 2.89
N ILE A 87 -9.51 -13.86 2.25
CA ILE A 87 -10.11 -15.06 2.81
C ILE A 87 -9.59 -16.27 2.02
N ASN A 88 -8.89 -17.17 2.71
CA ASN A 88 -8.56 -18.48 2.15
C ASN A 88 -9.80 -19.38 2.21
N VAL A 89 -10.28 -19.84 1.06
CA VAL A 89 -11.54 -20.58 0.97
C VAL A 89 -11.25 -22.08 1.03
N GLU A 90 -11.61 -22.71 2.14
CA GLU A 90 -11.61 -24.18 2.29
C GLU A 90 -13.04 -24.72 2.21
N ASP A 91 -13.97 -23.99 2.83
CA ASP A 91 -15.41 -24.24 2.81
C ASP A 91 -16.13 -22.93 2.40
N TYR A 92 -16.98 -23.03 1.37
CA TYR A 92 -17.61 -21.88 0.74
C TYR A 92 -18.65 -21.19 1.63
N PRO A 93 -19.59 -21.90 2.28
CA PRO A 93 -20.51 -21.30 3.26
C PRO A 93 -19.80 -20.62 4.44
N ILE A 94 -18.75 -21.24 4.99
CA ILE A 94 -17.98 -20.65 6.10
C ILE A 94 -17.25 -19.38 5.63
N ALA A 95 -16.65 -19.41 4.44
CA ALA A 95 -15.98 -18.26 3.85
C ALA A 95 -16.95 -17.10 3.57
N ASN A 96 -18.15 -17.40 3.06
CA ASN A 96 -19.21 -16.41 2.85
C ASN A 96 -19.62 -15.74 4.17
N LYS A 97 -19.93 -16.53 5.21
CA LYS A 97 -20.31 -15.99 6.52
C LYS A 97 -19.23 -15.07 7.10
N LYS A 98 -17.96 -15.45 6.91
CA LYS A 98 -16.82 -14.60 7.30
C LYS A 98 -16.77 -13.31 6.49
N ALA A 99 -16.97 -13.38 5.16
CA ALA A 99 -16.97 -12.22 4.29
C ALA A 99 -18.06 -11.20 4.69
N ILE A 100 -19.30 -11.65 4.92
CA ILE A 100 -20.41 -10.79 5.35
C ILE A 100 -20.08 -10.10 6.68
N ASN A 101 -19.55 -10.84 7.66
CA ASN A 101 -19.15 -10.26 8.94
C ASN A 101 -18.08 -9.18 8.79
N LEU A 102 -17.09 -9.42 7.92
CA LEU A 102 -16.02 -8.46 7.63
C LEU A 102 -16.56 -7.18 7.00
N LEU A 103 -17.48 -7.30 6.02
CA LEU A 103 -18.14 -6.14 5.41
C LEU A 103 -18.92 -5.32 6.43
N GLY A 104 -19.59 -5.97 7.39
CA GLY A 104 -20.25 -5.31 8.51
C GLY A 104 -19.29 -4.66 9.53
N SER A 105 -17.98 -4.88 9.40
CA SER A 105 -16.94 -4.43 10.33
C SER A 105 -15.98 -3.39 9.71
N GLY A 106 -16.38 -2.75 8.61
CA GLY A 106 -15.61 -1.67 7.97
C GLY A 106 -14.65 -2.10 6.86
N VAL A 107 -14.70 -3.37 6.44
CA VAL A 107 -13.98 -3.84 5.24
C VAL A 107 -14.72 -3.36 4.00
N THR A 108 -13.98 -2.83 3.01
CA THR A 108 -14.56 -2.20 1.80
C THR A 108 -14.26 -2.98 0.52
N SER A 109 -13.48 -4.06 0.59
CA SER A 109 -13.11 -4.91 -0.54
C SER A 109 -12.75 -6.31 -0.05
N LEU A 110 -12.99 -7.32 -0.88
CA LEU A 110 -12.73 -8.72 -0.55
C LEU A 110 -11.78 -9.35 -1.58
N ASN A 111 -10.91 -10.23 -1.10
CA ASN A 111 -10.14 -11.14 -1.95
C ASN A 111 -10.37 -12.58 -1.50
N PHE A 112 -10.79 -13.45 -2.40
CA PHE A 112 -10.95 -14.88 -2.13
C PHE A 112 -9.83 -15.68 -2.78
N ILE A 113 -9.08 -16.43 -1.97
CA ILE A 113 -8.15 -17.44 -2.47
C ILE A 113 -8.92 -18.73 -2.69
N LEU A 114 -9.09 -19.14 -3.95
CA LEU A 114 -9.91 -20.30 -4.33
C LEU A 114 -9.04 -21.52 -4.67
N PRO A 115 -9.34 -22.71 -4.11
CA PRO A 115 -8.64 -23.93 -4.46
C PRO A 115 -9.03 -24.37 -5.87
N LYS A 116 -8.03 -24.67 -6.71
CA LYS A 116 -8.22 -25.01 -8.14
C LYS A 116 -9.22 -26.14 -8.41
N ALA A 117 -9.39 -27.06 -7.47
CA ALA A 117 -10.17 -28.29 -7.63
C ALA A 117 -11.67 -28.08 -7.38
N THR A 118 -12.05 -26.98 -6.72
CA THR A 118 -13.42 -26.74 -6.27
C THR A 118 -14.06 -25.54 -6.96
N ILE A 119 -13.42 -24.99 -7.99
CA ILE A 119 -13.99 -23.90 -8.80
C ILE A 119 -15.08 -24.48 -9.69
N ASN A 120 -16.31 -24.09 -9.41
CA ASN A 120 -17.51 -24.36 -10.20
C ASN A 120 -18.56 -23.28 -9.87
N LYS A 121 -19.68 -23.32 -10.60
CA LYS A 121 -20.74 -22.32 -10.50
C LYS A 121 -21.47 -22.37 -9.16
N GLU A 122 -21.72 -23.57 -8.65
CA GLU A 122 -22.46 -23.80 -7.41
C GLU A 122 -21.70 -23.21 -6.21
N ASN A 123 -20.41 -23.52 -6.12
CA ASN A 123 -19.54 -23.02 -5.06
C ASN A 123 -19.35 -21.51 -5.14
N LEU A 124 -19.22 -20.94 -6.35
CA LEU A 124 -19.14 -19.48 -6.51
C LEU A 124 -20.43 -18.80 -6.05
N SER A 125 -21.58 -19.41 -6.36
CA SER A 125 -22.89 -18.91 -5.91
C SER A 125 -23.02 -18.93 -4.39
N LEU A 126 -22.57 -20.01 -3.73
CA LEU A 126 -22.51 -20.12 -2.27
C LEU A 126 -21.55 -19.09 -1.66
N LEU A 127 -20.42 -18.81 -2.30
CA LEU A 127 -19.43 -17.86 -1.81
C LEU A 127 -19.96 -16.43 -1.75
N LEU A 128 -20.70 -16.05 -2.79
CA LEU A 128 -21.11 -14.68 -3.06
C LEU A 128 -22.53 -14.37 -2.60
N GLU A 129 -23.24 -15.36 -2.04
CA GLU A 129 -24.59 -15.18 -1.55
C GLU A 129 -24.68 -14.04 -0.52
N GLY A 130 -25.58 -13.08 -0.76
CA GLY A 130 -25.76 -11.92 0.11
C GLY A 130 -24.65 -10.87 0.05
N ILE A 131 -23.67 -10.99 -0.85
CA ILE A 131 -22.64 -9.97 -1.09
C ILE A 131 -23.03 -9.14 -2.31
N SER A 132 -23.17 -7.82 -2.13
CA SER A 132 -23.44 -6.88 -3.21
C SER A 132 -22.18 -6.67 -4.07
N CYS A 133 -22.15 -7.30 -5.25
CA CYS A 133 -21.02 -7.19 -6.18
C CYS A 133 -20.95 -5.81 -6.87
N GLU A 134 -22.00 -4.99 -6.79
CA GLU A 134 -22.03 -3.63 -7.33
C GLU A 134 -21.43 -2.59 -6.37
N GLU A 135 -21.53 -2.86 -5.06
CA GLU A 135 -21.06 -1.95 -4.01
C GLU A 135 -19.69 -2.35 -3.46
N VAL A 136 -19.37 -3.64 -3.50
CA VAL A 136 -18.14 -4.19 -2.95
C VAL A 136 -17.23 -4.66 -4.07
N GLU A 137 -16.00 -4.18 -4.05
CA GLU A 137 -14.98 -4.68 -4.97
C GLU A 137 -14.56 -6.12 -4.58
N ILE A 138 -14.74 -7.06 -5.50
CA ILE A 138 -14.43 -8.48 -5.30
C ILE A 138 -13.23 -8.88 -6.16
N ASN A 139 -12.25 -9.49 -5.51
CA ASN A 139 -11.04 -9.99 -6.13
C ASN A 139 -10.95 -11.50 -5.91
N PHE A 140 -10.32 -12.19 -6.87
CA PHE A 140 -10.07 -13.62 -6.76
C PHE A 140 -8.59 -13.92 -7.00
N SER A 141 -8.07 -14.85 -6.20
CA SER A 141 -6.72 -15.39 -6.34
C SER A 141 -6.82 -16.91 -6.51
N THR A 142 -6.32 -17.45 -7.61
CA THR A 142 -6.30 -18.90 -7.83
C THR A 142 -5.14 -19.31 -8.72
N CYS A 143 -4.98 -20.61 -8.96
CA CYS A 143 -4.01 -21.14 -9.92
C CYS A 143 -4.28 -20.56 -11.31
N VAL A 144 -3.22 -20.09 -11.99
CA VAL A 144 -3.31 -19.42 -13.30
C VAL A 144 -4.06 -20.23 -14.36
N LYS A 145 -3.99 -21.57 -14.27
CA LYS A 145 -4.67 -22.50 -15.20
C LYS A 145 -6.20 -22.46 -15.08
N LYS A 146 -6.73 -21.96 -13.97
CA LYS A 146 -8.17 -21.84 -13.69
C LYS A 146 -8.68 -20.40 -13.75
N SER A 147 -7.80 -19.41 -13.90
CA SER A 147 -8.20 -18.00 -13.93
C SER A 147 -9.21 -17.68 -15.04
N ALA A 148 -8.99 -18.19 -16.26
CA ALA A 148 -9.92 -17.96 -17.37
C ALA A 148 -11.30 -18.61 -17.16
N GLU A 149 -11.33 -19.81 -16.57
CA GLU A 149 -12.56 -20.51 -16.22
C GLU A 149 -13.32 -19.76 -15.11
N LEU A 150 -12.60 -19.31 -14.08
CA LEU A 150 -13.19 -18.51 -13.00
C LEU A 150 -13.80 -17.20 -13.50
N VAL A 151 -13.11 -16.48 -14.39
CA VAL A 151 -13.64 -15.24 -14.98
C VAL A 151 -14.93 -15.51 -15.75
N LYS A 152 -15.01 -16.62 -16.50
CA LYS A 152 -16.25 -17.02 -17.21
C LYS A 152 -17.38 -17.32 -16.22
N LEU A 153 -17.12 -18.14 -15.20
CA LEU A 153 -18.10 -18.48 -14.17
C LEU A 153 -18.59 -17.25 -13.41
N PHE A 154 -17.70 -16.30 -13.13
CA PHE A 154 -18.08 -15.05 -12.48
C PHE A 154 -18.91 -14.15 -13.41
N ALA A 155 -18.55 -14.02 -14.68
CA ALA A 155 -19.36 -13.29 -15.66
C ALA A 155 -20.77 -13.89 -15.80
N GLU A 156 -20.88 -15.23 -15.88
CA GLU A 156 -22.17 -15.94 -15.89
C GLU A 156 -22.97 -15.65 -14.61
N TYR A 157 -22.33 -15.65 -13.44
CA TYR A 157 -22.98 -15.31 -12.18
C TYR A 157 -23.55 -13.87 -12.17
N ILE A 158 -22.77 -12.89 -12.67
CA ILE A 158 -23.20 -11.50 -12.79
C ILE A 158 -24.40 -11.37 -13.74
N GLU A 159 -24.39 -12.07 -14.88
CA GLU A 159 -25.51 -12.12 -15.83
C GLU A 159 -26.78 -12.68 -15.19
N GLU A 160 -26.67 -13.80 -14.47
CA GLU A 160 -27.82 -14.47 -13.85
C GLU A 160 -28.45 -13.65 -12.71
N LYS A 161 -27.64 -12.83 -12.03
CA LYS A 161 -28.12 -11.90 -11.01
C LYS A 161 -28.65 -10.59 -11.59
N GLY A 162 -28.56 -10.39 -12.91
CA GLY A 162 -29.00 -9.17 -13.59
C GLY A 162 -28.19 -7.94 -13.21
N LEU A 163 -26.93 -8.13 -12.81
CA LEU A 163 -26.03 -7.06 -12.38
C LEU A 163 -25.32 -6.44 -13.58
N ASP A 164 -24.98 -5.15 -13.49
CA ASP A 164 -24.29 -4.45 -14.57
C ASP A 164 -22.85 -4.97 -14.75
N LYS A 165 -22.41 -5.13 -16.00
CA LYS A 165 -21.08 -5.67 -16.36
C LYS A 165 -19.98 -4.59 -16.46
N LYS A 166 -20.20 -3.42 -15.86
CA LYS A 166 -19.29 -2.27 -15.99
C LYS A 166 -17.87 -2.55 -15.53
#